data_AF-A0A2E4WJJ9-F1
#
_entry.id   AF-A0A2E4WJJ9-F1
#
_cell.length_a   1.000
_cell.length_b   1.000
_cell.length_c   1.000
_cell.angle_alpha   90.00
_cell.angle_beta   90.00
_cell.angle_gamma   90.00
#
_symmetry.space_group_name_H-M   'P 1'
#
loop_
_entity.id
_entity.type
_entity.pdbx_description
1 polymer ?
#
loop_
_entity_poly.entity_id
_entity_poly.type
_entity_poly.pdbx_seq_one_letter_code
_entity_poly.pdbx_strand_id
1 'polypeptide(L)'
;MKLLSILIILSIGISVAQEVDSSLKQTFPVSTRINHRPPWPFFKGRPYYLEVFSDIPENSLESITLYFKTDESMDYREISLDYYRGRYRFKYDPMIQPGKEITYFFIATVKDAGSYATPVDEDGKLVPMVIQPIDPIDYYERITPK
;
A
#
# COMPACT_ATOMS: atom_id res chain seq x y z
N MET A 1 24.77 47.64 -10.08
CA MET A 1 23.30 47.60 -10.22
C MET A 1 22.77 46.37 -9.52
N LYS A 2 21.66 46.52 -8.80
CA LYS A 2 21.10 45.59 -7.80
C LYS A 2 20.73 44.23 -8.40
N LEU A 3 20.90 43.21 -7.55
CA LEU A 3 20.46 41.83 -7.71
C LEU A 3 19.00 41.73 -8.15
N LEU A 4 18.69 40.70 -8.94
CA LEU A 4 17.41 40.00 -8.80
C LEU A 4 17.59 38.51 -9.12
N SER A 5 17.98 37.74 -8.11
CA SER A 5 17.83 36.28 -8.13
C SER A 5 16.35 35.97 -7.89
N ILE A 6 15.67 35.43 -8.90
CA ILE A 6 14.31 34.91 -8.74
C ILE A 6 14.42 33.49 -8.19
N LEU A 7 14.10 33.34 -6.92
CA LEU A 7 13.92 32.05 -6.27
C LEU A 7 12.48 31.58 -6.55
N ILE A 8 12.32 30.67 -7.51
CA ILE A 8 11.04 29.96 -7.73
C ILE A 8 10.99 28.81 -6.73
N ILE A 9 10.37 29.02 -5.58
CA ILE A 9 9.92 27.93 -4.72
C ILE A 9 8.55 27.51 -5.27
N LEU A 10 8.52 26.43 -6.07
CA LEU A 10 7.26 25.84 -6.50
C LEU A 10 6.86 24.74 -5.50
N SER A 11 5.77 25.01 -4.81
CA SER A 11 5.12 24.17 -3.81
C SER A 11 4.54 22.90 -4.46
N ILE A 12 5.21 21.74 -4.33
CA ILE A 12 4.74 20.46 -4.90
C ILE A 12 4.01 19.58 -3.84
N GLY A 13 3.82 20.06 -2.61
CA GLY A 13 3.42 19.19 -1.49
C GLY A 13 1.93 18.86 -1.31
N ILE A 14 0.98 19.42 -2.06
CA ILE A 14 -0.46 19.38 -1.68
C ILE A 14 -1.31 18.40 -2.51
N SER A 15 -0.89 18.01 -3.71
CA SER A 15 -1.74 17.22 -4.63
C SER A 15 -1.91 15.75 -4.24
N VAL A 16 -0.85 15.11 -3.72
CA VAL A 16 -0.83 13.65 -3.47
C VAL A 16 -1.80 13.25 -2.35
N ALA A 17 -1.83 14.00 -1.25
CA ALA A 17 -2.73 13.70 -0.13
C ALA A 17 -4.22 13.78 -0.53
N GLN A 18 -4.57 14.72 -1.42
CA GLN A 18 -5.94 14.90 -1.90
C GLN A 18 -6.41 13.75 -2.81
N GLU A 19 -5.53 13.17 -3.63
CA GLU A 19 -5.87 12.02 -4.51
C GLU A 19 -6.15 10.74 -3.71
N VAL A 20 -5.38 10.49 -2.65
CA VAL A 20 -5.60 9.32 -1.80
C VAL A 20 -6.90 9.44 -1.00
N ASP A 21 -7.17 10.61 -0.42
CA ASP A 21 -8.44 10.87 0.29
C ASP A 21 -9.66 10.72 -0.62
N SER A 22 -9.52 11.06 -1.91
CA SER A 22 -10.55 10.81 -2.91
C SER A 22 -10.72 9.31 -3.16
N SER A 23 -9.62 8.57 -3.31
CA SER A 23 -9.63 7.11 -3.52
C SER A 23 -10.31 6.36 -2.37
N LEU A 24 -10.09 6.79 -1.12
CA LEU A 24 -10.73 6.22 0.07
C LEU A 24 -12.26 6.43 0.11
N LYS A 25 -12.79 7.41 -0.62
CA LYS A 25 -14.24 7.68 -0.71
C LYS A 25 -14.89 6.98 -1.91
N GLN A 26 -14.08 6.54 -2.88
CA GLN A 26 -14.53 5.84 -4.07
C GLN A 26 -15.15 4.47 -3.70
N THR A 27 -15.97 3.96 -4.61
CA THR A 27 -16.50 2.60 -4.55
C THR A 27 -15.88 1.80 -5.68
N PHE A 28 -15.38 0.60 -5.36
CA PHE A 28 -14.77 -0.31 -6.31
C PHE A 28 -15.66 -1.54 -6.53
N PRO A 29 -15.54 -2.23 -7.67
CA PRO A 29 -16.23 -3.49 -7.87
C PRO A 29 -15.80 -4.52 -6.81
N VAL A 30 -16.76 -5.11 -6.11
CA VAL A 30 -16.52 -6.23 -5.19
C VAL A 30 -16.10 -7.45 -6.01
N SER A 31 -14.84 -7.84 -5.91
CA SER A 31 -14.21 -8.72 -6.87
C SER A 31 -12.95 -9.38 -6.32
N THR A 32 -12.62 -10.58 -6.83
CA THR A 32 -11.35 -11.27 -6.54
C THR A 32 -10.29 -11.07 -7.62
N ARG A 33 -10.54 -10.16 -8.58
CA ARG A 33 -9.63 -9.87 -9.72
C ARG A 33 -8.23 -9.51 -9.26
N ILE A 34 -8.14 -8.81 -8.13
CA ILE A 34 -6.91 -8.69 -7.35
C ILE A 34 -7.14 -9.23 -5.95
N ASN A 35 -6.18 -9.99 -5.43
CA ASN A 35 -6.27 -10.59 -4.11
C ASN A 35 -4.95 -10.48 -3.35
N HIS A 36 -5.07 -10.14 -2.07
CA HIS A 36 -3.95 -10.04 -1.15
C HIS A 36 -4.25 -10.84 0.10
N ARG A 37 -3.22 -11.52 0.63
CA ARG A 37 -3.21 -12.04 2.00
C ARG A 37 -1.97 -11.49 2.71
N PRO A 38 -2.13 -10.83 3.87
CA PRO A 38 -0.99 -10.30 4.60
C PRO A 38 -0.12 -11.46 5.11
N PRO A 39 1.20 -11.29 5.19
CA PRO A 39 2.07 -12.23 5.88
C PRO A 39 1.62 -12.41 7.33
N TRP A 40 1.56 -13.65 7.81
CA TRP A 40 1.24 -13.95 9.20
C TRP A 40 2.17 -15.05 9.75
N PRO A 41 2.88 -14.82 10.86
CA PRO A 41 2.95 -13.57 11.63
C PRO A 41 3.77 -12.48 10.91
N PHE A 42 3.38 -11.22 11.12
CA PHE A 42 4.16 -10.05 10.72
C PHE A 42 5.01 -9.59 11.90
N PHE A 43 6.31 -9.87 11.92
CA PHE A 43 7.20 -9.64 13.05
C PHE A 43 7.86 -8.27 13.02
N LYS A 44 8.08 -7.69 14.20
CA LYS A 44 8.85 -6.46 14.38
C LYS A 44 10.28 -6.63 13.83
N GLY A 45 10.78 -5.57 13.19
CA GLY A 45 12.17 -5.49 12.73
C GLY A 45 12.54 -6.41 11.56
N ARG A 46 11.55 -7.05 10.90
CA ARG A 46 11.80 -7.92 9.74
C ARG A 46 11.24 -7.31 8.46
N PRO A 47 11.99 -7.38 7.34
CA PRO A 47 11.44 -7.02 6.03
C PRO A 47 10.40 -8.05 5.56
N TYR A 48 9.34 -7.56 4.91
CA TYR A 48 8.27 -8.38 4.35
C TYR A 48 7.99 -7.98 2.90
N TYR A 49 7.64 -8.97 2.08
CA TYR A 49 7.01 -8.67 0.80
C TYR A 49 5.51 -8.48 1.02
N LEU A 50 5.01 -7.30 0.69
CA LEU A 50 3.59 -7.06 0.49
C LEU A 50 3.28 -7.47 -0.95
N GLU A 51 2.55 -8.58 -1.10
CA GLU A 51 2.34 -9.24 -2.39
C GLU A 51 0.85 -9.23 -2.76
N VAL A 52 0.53 -8.85 -3.99
CA VAL A 52 -0.84 -8.92 -4.52
C VAL A 52 -0.84 -9.74 -5.80
N PHE A 53 -1.84 -10.61 -5.92
CA PHE A 53 -2.06 -11.46 -7.07
C PHE A 53 -3.15 -10.85 -7.94
N SER A 54 -3.03 -10.97 -9.25
CA SER A 54 -3.98 -10.44 -10.22
C SER A 54 -4.28 -11.50 -11.27
N ASP A 55 -5.56 -11.65 -11.62
CA ASP A 55 -6.00 -12.42 -12.78
C ASP A 55 -6.30 -11.51 -13.99
N ILE A 56 -6.08 -10.20 -13.85
CA ILE A 56 -6.26 -9.21 -14.91
C ILE A 56 -5.19 -9.48 -15.98
N PRO A 57 -5.58 -9.64 -17.27
CA PRO A 57 -4.63 -9.85 -18.34
C PRO A 57 -3.57 -8.75 -18.39
N GLU A 58 -2.28 -9.11 -18.47
CA GLU A 58 -1.16 -8.18 -18.42
C GLU A 58 -1.23 -7.10 -19.52
N ASN A 59 -1.76 -7.44 -20.69
CA ASN A 59 -1.97 -6.49 -21.79
C ASN A 59 -3.04 -5.43 -21.48
N SER A 60 -4.00 -5.73 -20.60
CA SER A 60 -5.07 -4.83 -20.16
C SER A 60 -4.73 -4.05 -18.88
N LEU A 61 -3.79 -4.55 -18.08
CA LEU A 61 -3.38 -3.92 -16.84
C LEU A 61 -2.49 -2.71 -17.13
N GLU A 62 -2.83 -1.57 -16.54
CA GLU A 62 -2.00 -0.35 -16.61
C GLU A 62 -1.00 -0.32 -15.45
N SER A 63 -1.48 -0.52 -14.23
CA SER A 63 -0.65 -0.57 -13.03
C SER A 63 -1.35 -1.34 -11.91
N ILE A 64 -0.55 -1.81 -10.95
CA ILE A 64 -1.01 -2.10 -9.60
C ILE A 64 -0.18 -1.25 -8.66
N THR A 65 -0.86 -0.41 -7.89
CA THR A 65 -0.24 0.53 -6.97
C THR A 65 -0.54 0.12 -5.53
N LEU A 66 0.50 0.05 -4.71
CA LEU A 66 0.41 -0.02 -3.26
C LEU A 66 0.33 1.40 -2.71
N TYR A 67 -0.70 1.64 -1.91
CA TYR A 67 -0.83 2.84 -1.09
C TYR A 67 -0.51 2.43 0.33
N PHE A 68 0.55 2.97 0.94
CA PHE A 68 0.88 2.64 2.32
C PHE A 68 1.40 3.83 3.12
N LYS A 69 1.18 3.77 4.44
CA LYS A 69 1.78 4.68 5.41
C LYS A 69 2.10 3.93 6.70
N THR A 70 2.97 4.52 7.50
CA THR A 70 3.18 4.12 8.89
C THR A 70 2.56 5.16 9.83
N ASP A 71 2.45 4.84 11.11
CA ASP A 71 2.05 5.78 12.17
C ASP A 71 3.04 6.95 12.36
N GLU A 72 4.23 6.86 11.77
CA GLU A 72 5.21 7.96 11.70
C GLU A 72 5.00 8.89 10.49
N SER A 73 4.03 8.59 9.62
CA SER A 73 3.72 9.39 8.42
C SER A 73 2.22 9.69 8.33
N MET A 74 1.88 10.97 8.13
CA MET A 74 0.48 11.38 7.98
C MET A 74 -0.14 10.88 6.67
N ASP A 75 0.63 10.98 5.58
CA ASP A 75 0.16 10.74 4.21
C ASP A 75 0.56 9.36 3.70
N TYR A 76 -0.28 8.81 2.82
CA TYR A 76 0.04 7.61 2.06
C TYR A 76 1.10 7.90 1.02
N ARG A 77 2.02 6.95 0.87
CA ARG A 77 2.95 6.86 -0.26
C ARG A 77 2.36 5.94 -1.30
N GLU A 78 2.60 6.27 -2.57
CA GLU A 78 2.13 5.50 -3.72
C GLU A 78 3.31 4.82 -4.39
N ILE A 79 3.24 3.49 -4.51
CA ILE A 79 4.28 2.66 -5.09
C ILE A 79 3.68 1.79 -6.19
N SER A 80 4.00 2.09 -7.45
CA SER A 80 3.70 1.17 -8.54
C SER A 80 4.51 -0.11 -8.35
N LEU A 81 3.85 -1.26 -8.47
CA LEU A 81 4.43 -2.56 -8.16
C LEU A 81 4.97 -3.24 -9.41
N ASP A 82 6.13 -3.86 -9.25
CA ASP A 82 6.73 -4.69 -10.29
C ASP A 82 6.17 -6.11 -10.27
N TYR A 83 5.95 -6.66 -11.46
CA TYR A 83 5.60 -8.05 -11.63
C TYR A 83 6.81 -8.96 -11.37
N TYR A 84 6.60 -10.00 -10.57
CA TYR A 84 7.61 -11.02 -10.27
C TYR A 84 6.95 -12.38 -10.06
N ARG A 85 7.19 -13.31 -11.00
CA ARG A 85 6.82 -14.73 -10.87
C ARG A 85 5.36 -14.94 -10.42
N GLY A 86 4.41 -14.33 -11.16
CA GLY A 86 2.97 -14.54 -10.94
C GLY A 86 2.31 -13.60 -9.93
N ARG A 87 3.02 -12.58 -9.45
CA ARG A 87 2.50 -11.63 -8.46
C ARG A 87 3.20 -10.29 -8.54
N TYR A 88 2.56 -9.26 -8.00
CA TYR A 88 3.10 -7.92 -7.86
C TYR A 88 3.53 -7.72 -6.42
N ARG A 89 4.72 -7.16 -6.18
CA ARG A 89 5.26 -7.13 -4.82
C ARG A 89 6.09 -5.90 -4.50
N PHE A 90 6.01 -5.47 -3.24
CA PHE A 90 6.88 -4.46 -2.65
C PHE A 90 7.59 -5.03 -1.43
N LYS A 91 8.90 -4.77 -1.30
CA LYS A 91 9.64 -5.15 -0.09
C LYS A 91 9.56 -4.03 0.93
N TYR A 92 8.64 -4.15 1.88
CA TYR A 92 8.61 -3.32 3.07
C TYR A 92 9.80 -3.66 3.96
N ASP A 93 10.53 -2.64 4.39
CA ASP A 93 11.65 -2.79 5.32
C ASP A 93 11.49 -1.77 6.47
N PRO A 94 11.24 -2.21 7.71
CA PRO A 94 11.02 -1.32 8.84
C PRO A 94 12.28 -0.53 9.24
N MET A 95 13.47 -0.90 8.74
CA MET A 95 14.67 -0.07 8.91
C MET A 95 14.66 1.16 8.00
N ILE A 96 13.95 1.09 6.87
CA ILE A 96 13.84 2.17 5.88
C ILE A 96 12.55 2.97 6.08
N GLN A 97 11.47 2.28 6.45
CA GLN A 97 10.13 2.82 6.66
C GLN A 97 9.70 2.50 8.10
N PRO A 98 10.19 3.24 9.10
CA PRO A 98 9.91 2.97 10.50
C PRO A 98 8.44 3.24 10.87
N GLY A 99 7.98 2.52 11.90
CA GLY A 99 6.65 2.64 12.46
C GLY A 99 6.29 1.45 13.37
N LYS A 100 5.34 1.67 14.26
CA LYS A 100 4.71 0.63 15.09
C LYS A 100 3.50 0.02 14.40
N GLU A 101 2.99 0.68 13.37
CA GLU A 101 1.84 0.25 12.59
C GLU A 101 2.09 0.55 11.11
N ILE A 102 1.63 -0.33 10.24
CA ILE A 102 1.55 -0.09 8.79
C ILE A 102 0.08 -0.16 8.37
N THR A 103 -0.37 0.87 7.66
CA THR A 103 -1.69 0.92 7.02
C THR A 103 -1.52 0.89 5.51
N TYR A 104 -2.21 0.00 4.80
CA TYR A 104 -2.07 -0.10 3.36
C TYR A 104 -3.25 -0.73 2.61
N PHE A 105 -3.31 -0.48 1.30
CA PHE A 105 -4.23 -1.12 0.36
C PHE A 105 -3.63 -1.12 -1.06
N PHE A 106 -4.28 -1.81 -1.99
CA PHE A 106 -3.87 -1.88 -3.39
C PHE A 106 -4.98 -1.40 -4.32
N ILE A 107 -4.61 -0.71 -5.39
CA ILE A 107 -5.49 -0.39 -6.51
C ILE A 107 -4.83 -0.89 -7.79
N ALA A 108 -5.59 -1.63 -8.60
CA ALA A 108 -5.23 -2.00 -9.96
C ALA A 108 -6.02 -1.13 -10.94
N THR A 109 -5.31 -0.43 -11.83
CA THR A 109 -5.91 0.36 -12.90
C THR A 109 -5.85 -0.44 -14.19
N VAL A 110 -6.99 -0.50 -14.89
CA VAL A 110 -7.17 -1.27 -16.12
C VAL A 110 -7.47 -0.31 -17.27
N LYS A 111 -6.77 -0.50 -18.38
CA LYS A 111 -6.92 0.31 -19.59
C LYS A 111 -8.37 0.34 -20.03
N ASP A 112 -8.92 1.55 -20.14
CA ASP A 112 -10.28 1.83 -20.63
C ASP A 112 -11.43 1.13 -19.88
N ALA A 113 -11.17 0.55 -18.69
CA ALA A 113 -12.11 -0.32 -17.99
C ALA A 113 -12.24 -0.03 -16.47
N GLY A 114 -11.61 1.04 -15.99
CA GLY A 114 -11.69 1.47 -14.58
C GLY A 114 -10.65 0.80 -13.68
N SER A 115 -11.01 0.59 -12.41
CA SER A 115 -10.07 0.10 -11.39
C SER A 115 -10.70 -0.94 -10.46
N TYR A 116 -9.86 -1.82 -9.93
CA TYR A 116 -10.17 -2.75 -8.84
C TYR A 116 -9.34 -2.40 -7.62
N ALA A 117 -9.85 -2.69 -6.43
CA ALA A 117 -9.14 -2.44 -5.19
C ALA A 117 -9.21 -3.64 -4.23
N THR A 118 -8.20 -3.77 -3.36
CA THR A 118 -8.23 -4.76 -2.28
C THR A 118 -7.44 -4.27 -1.06
N PRO A 119 -7.92 -4.54 0.16
CA PRO A 119 -9.24 -5.09 0.48
C PRO A 119 -10.37 -4.04 0.35
N VAL A 120 -11.58 -4.53 0.04
CA VAL A 120 -12.82 -3.75 0.06
C VAL A 120 -13.89 -4.50 0.88
N ASP A 121 -14.86 -3.77 1.44
CA ASP A 121 -16.03 -4.35 2.10
C ASP A 121 -17.12 -4.81 1.10
N GLU A 122 -18.26 -5.24 1.63
CA GLU A 122 -19.41 -5.72 0.84
C GLU A 122 -20.05 -4.64 -0.04
N ASP A 123 -19.86 -3.37 0.31
CA ASP A 123 -20.31 -2.22 -0.47
C ASP A 123 -19.24 -1.74 -1.47
N GLY A 124 -18.07 -2.38 -1.51
CA GLY A 124 -16.96 -2.00 -2.37
C GLY A 124 -16.16 -0.80 -1.85
N LYS A 125 -16.31 -0.41 -0.58
CA LYS A 125 -15.47 0.62 0.04
C LYS A 125 -14.13 0.05 0.45
N LEU A 126 -13.07 0.82 0.24
CA LEU A 126 -11.73 0.46 0.72
C LEU A 126 -11.73 0.31 2.24
N VAL A 127 -11.16 -0.80 2.71
CA VAL A 127 -10.93 -1.05 4.16
C VAL A 127 -9.45 -1.32 4.38
N PRO A 128 -8.59 -0.27 4.38
CA PRO A 128 -7.15 -0.45 4.45
C PRO A 128 -6.72 -1.45 5.54
N MET A 129 -5.78 -2.33 5.19
CA MET A 129 -5.20 -3.24 6.16
C MET A 129 -4.37 -2.46 7.17
N VAL A 130 -4.62 -2.70 8.45
CA VAL A 130 -3.87 -2.12 9.56
C VAL A 130 -3.14 -3.25 10.25
N ILE A 131 -1.81 -3.26 10.19
CA ILE A 131 -0.96 -4.28 10.80
C ILE A 131 -0.08 -3.66 11.87
N GLN A 132 -0.16 -4.19 13.08
CA GLN A 132 0.79 -3.94 14.16
C GLN A 132 1.77 -5.12 14.22
N PRO A 133 3.05 -4.94 13.86
CA PRO A 133 4.02 -6.02 13.89
C PRO A 133 4.16 -6.61 15.30
N ILE A 134 4.25 -7.93 15.37
CA ILE A 134 4.28 -8.71 16.60
C ILE A 134 5.73 -8.86 17.05
N ASP A 135 5.98 -8.75 18.35
CA ASP A 135 7.29 -9.12 18.90
C ASP A 135 7.51 -10.63 18.73
N PRO A 136 8.59 -11.08 18.09
CA PRO A 136 8.84 -12.50 17.88
C PRO A 136 8.98 -13.28 19.20
N ILE A 137 9.54 -12.67 20.26
CA ILE A 137 9.67 -13.31 21.57
C ILE A 137 8.27 -13.54 22.16
N ASP A 138 7.46 -12.47 22.26
CA ASP A 138 6.09 -12.54 22.77
C ASP A 138 5.21 -13.52 21.96
N TYR A 139 5.45 -13.65 20.66
CA TYR A 139 4.75 -14.63 19.82
C TYR A 139 5.08 -16.06 20.22
N TYR A 140 6.36 -16.43 20.28
CA TYR A 140 6.77 -17.79 20.58
C TYR A 140 6.45 -18.19 22.03
N GLU A 141 6.55 -17.26 22.99
CA GLU A 141 6.15 -17.51 24.38
C GLU A 141 4.67 -17.87 24.51
N ARG A 142 3.80 -17.31 23.65
CA ARG A 142 2.35 -17.58 23.66
C ARG A 142 1.97 -18.91 23.02
N ILE A 143 2.69 -19.36 22.00
CA ILE A 143 2.34 -20.56 21.22
C ILE A 143 3.11 -21.81 21.63
N THR A 144 4.18 -21.67 22.41
CA THR A 144 4.98 -22.81 22.90
C THR A 144 4.27 -23.43 24.10
N PRO A 145 3.87 -24.72 24.05
CA PRO A 145 3.32 -25.40 25.19
C PRO A 145 4.33 -25.43 26.34
N LYS A 146 3.85 -25.21 27.57
CA LYS A 146 4.66 -25.37 28.79
C LYS A 146 4.72 -26.82 29.23
#